data_AF-A0A1T5DZH0-F1
#
_entry.id   AF-A0A1T5DZH0-F1
#
_cell.length_a   1.000
_cell.length_b   1.000
_cell.length_c   1.000
_cell.angle_alpha   90.00
_cell.angle_beta   90.00
_cell.angle_gamma   90.00
#
_symmetry.space_group_name_H-M   'P 1'
#
loop_
_entity.id
_entity.type
_entity.pdbx_description
1 polymer ?
#
loop_
_entity_poly.entity_id
_entity_poly.type
_entity_poly.pdbx_seq_one_letter_code
_entity_poly.pdbx_strand_id
1 'polypeptide(L)'
;MMDLYKSRCFLIPIFVKENRIRHFKSESHMRLTILLLAALLSICILPSMQNKEEWVVLLDKDLSQWENYLSYKHKDNYNGKIPTDAAGKEIAPVGYNKDKGQVFKMLDEPGGPVLRISGETYGCVFTKQSYKNYHLRLQVKWGANKYEPRKTKLRDSGILYHSTGEAGAEYWRTWMMSQEFQIMEGHMGDYWCQASSAIDIRSFPSEGVMNRVADESQPFGTFKSGSDYFCMRSGNFEKPDNEWNTLELICFEGQSLHIVNGHVVMVLKNSRYIKPGGEEVPMTSGKIQLQSEAAEVFYRDVRIKQLSALPAQYQKYFL
;
A
#
# COMPACT_ATOMS: atom_id res chain seq x y z
N MET A 1 1.14 60.33 37.73
CA MET A 1 0.80 61.65 38.31
C MET A 1 1.62 62.68 37.56
N MET A 2 0.93 63.52 36.78
CA MET A 2 1.27 64.86 36.26
C MET A 2 2.63 65.06 35.55
N ASP A 3 2.64 65.32 34.26
CA ASP A 3 2.25 66.56 33.54
C ASP A 3 3.19 67.77 33.72
N LEU A 4 3.90 68.03 32.61
CA LEU A 4 3.88 69.28 31.82
C LEU A 4 4.57 70.57 32.32
N TYR A 5 5.00 71.30 31.28
CA TYR A 5 5.48 72.69 31.18
C TYR A 5 6.96 72.92 31.53
N LYS A 6 7.76 73.76 30.85
CA LYS A 6 7.53 74.95 29.99
C LYS A 6 8.90 75.29 29.36
N SER A 7 9.05 75.73 28.10
CA SER A 7 9.34 77.14 27.71
C SER A 7 10.13 77.09 26.38
N ARG A 8 9.68 77.75 25.29
CA ARG A 8 10.10 79.10 24.78
C ARG A 8 11.62 79.24 24.59
N CYS A 9 12.22 79.79 23.53
CA CYS A 9 11.79 80.56 22.34
C CYS A 9 13.08 80.94 21.56
N PHE A 10 13.00 81.04 20.21
CA PHE A 10 13.77 81.96 19.31
C PHE A 10 15.32 81.87 19.29
N LEU A 11 16.12 82.15 18.26
CA LEU A 11 16.13 82.96 17.02
C LEU A 11 17.50 82.62 16.35
N ILE A 12 17.63 82.26 15.06
CA ILE A 12 18.22 83.06 13.94
C ILE A 12 19.12 82.13 13.09
N PRO A 13 19.19 82.29 11.76
CA PRO A 13 19.65 81.28 10.80
C PRO A 13 21.11 81.48 10.38
N ILE A 14 21.78 80.43 9.89
CA ILE A 14 22.92 80.52 8.96
C ILE A 14 22.98 79.25 8.08
N PHE A 15 23.19 79.51 6.79
CA PHE A 15 23.43 78.61 5.67
C PHE A 15 24.34 77.40 5.97
N VAL A 16 23.92 76.21 5.54
CA VAL A 16 24.81 75.05 5.35
C VAL A 16 24.68 74.57 3.90
N LYS A 17 25.82 74.53 3.20
CA LYS A 17 26.02 74.01 1.85
C LYS A 17 25.48 72.58 1.72
N GLU A 18 24.65 72.33 0.72
CA GLU A 18 24.31 71.00 0.24
C GLU A 18 25.58 70.24 -0.20
N ASN A 19 25.87 69.12 0.46
CA ASN A 19 26.76 68.08 -0.07
C ASN A 19 25.89 66.93 -0.57
N ARG A 20 25.77 66.81 -1.89
CA ARG A 20 24.98 65.81 -2.58
C ARG A 20 25.79 64.51 -2.69
N ILE A 21 25.59 63.57 -1.76
CA ILE A 21 26.11 62.19 -1.89
C ILE A 21 25.06 61.35 -2.61
N ARG A 22 25.41 60.86 -3.81
CA ARG A 22 24.57 59.97 -4.63
C ARG A 22 24.49 58.60 -3.95
N HIS A 23 23.30 58.20 -3.48
CA HIS A 23 22.97 56.80 -3.21
C HIS A 23 22.62 56.12 -4.54
N PHE A 24 23.52 55.27 -5.03
CA PHE A 24 23.24 54.36 -6.15
C PHE A 24 23.71 52.96 -5.76
N LYS A 25 22.85 51.97 -6.03
CA LYS A 25 22.96 50.52 -5.73
C LYS A 25 22.58 50.08 -4.32
N SER A 26 21.32 49.65 -4.17
CA SER A 26 20.93 48.67 -3.15
C SER A 26 19.77 47.79 -3.64
N GLU A 27 18.84 48.34 -4.42
CA GLU A 27 17.65 47.57 -4.83
C GLU A 27 17.90 46.50 -5.90
N SER A 28 18.87 46.69 -6.81
CA SER A 28 19.09 45.75 -7.92
C SER A 28 19.69 44.42 -7.46
N HIS A 29 20.53 44.44 -6.43
CA HIS A 29 21.16 43.23 -5.90
C HIS A 29 20.18 42.39 -5.09
N MET A 30 19.30 43.02 -4.30
CA MET A 30 18.30 42.30 -3.50
C MET A 30 17.23 41.60 -4.37
N ARG A 31 16.81 42.24 -5.48
CA ARG A 31 15.87 41.62 -6.44
C ARG A 31 16.49 40.44 -7.19
N LEU A 32 17.79 40.53 -7.53
CA LEU A 32 18.49 39.45 -8.23
C LEU A 32 18.70 38.21 -7.33
N THR A 33 18.98 38.42 -6.04
CA THR A 33 19.14 37.31 -5.07
C THR A 33 17.81 36.60 -4.78
N ILE A 34 16.70 37.33 -4.70
CA ILE A 34 15.36 36.73 -4.51
C ILE A 34 14.92 35.93 -5.75
N LEU A 35 15.22 36.40 -6.96
CA LEU A 35 14.95 35.67 -8.21
C LEU A 35 15.79 34.40 -8.34
N LEU A 36 17.06 34.43 -7.90
CA LEU A 36 17.94 33.25 -7.87
C LEU A 36 17.49 32.20 -6.84
N LEU A 37 17.02 32.62 -5.65
CA LEU A 37 16.44 31.71 -4.65
C LEU A 37 15.11 31.10 -5.11
N ALA A 38 14.25 31.86 -5.78
CA ALA A 38 13.02 31.33 -6.37
C ALA A 38 13.31 30.32 -7.50
N ALA A 39 14.32 30.59 -8.34
CA ALA A 39 14.74 29.66 -9.39
C ALA A 39 15.38 28.37 -8.83
N LEU A 40 16.14 28.45 -7.73
CA LEU A 40 16.71 27.30 -7.02
C LEU A 40 15.65 26.46 -6.28
N LEU A 41 14.56 27.07 -5.80
CA LEU A 41 13.43 26.35 -5.20
C LEU A 41 12.50 25.71 -6.25
N SER A 42 12.45 26.22 -7.48
CA SER A 42 11.64 25.64 -8.56
C SER A 42 12.27 24.43 -9.26
N ILE A 43 13.57 24.16 -9.07
CA ILE A 43 14.25 23.01 -9.70
C ILE A 43 14.03 21.69 -8.93
N CYS A 44 13.52 21.73 -7.70
CA CYS A 44 13.40 20.54 -6.85
C CYS A 44 12.00 19.88 -6.81
N ILE A 45 11.04 20.32 -7.63
CA ILE A 45 9.69 19.73 -7.67
C ILE A 45 9.20 19.56 -9.10
N LEU A 46 9.97 18.86 -9.93
CA LEU A 46 9.39 18.20 -11.09
C LEU A 46 8.97 16.80 -10.63
N PRO A 47 7.66 16.48 -10.52
CA PRO A 47 7.28 15.09 -10.45
C PRO A 47 7.87 14.42 -11.69
N SER A 48 8.69 13.39 -11.48
CA SER A 48 9.15 12.52 -12.56
C SER A 48 7.92 12.16 -13.39
N MET A 49 7.85 12.65 -14.63
CA MET A 49 6.85 12.20 -15.58
C MET A 49 7.25 10.79 -15.99
N GLN A 50 6.98 9.85 -15.09
CA GLN A 50 7.12 8.43 -15.38
C GLN A 50 6.16 8.14 -16.53
N ASN A 51 6.71 7.67 -17.63
CA ASN A 51 5.95 7.35 -18.82
C ASN A 51 4.92 6.30 -18.42
N LYS A 52 3.62 6.59 -18.60
CA LYS A 52 2.53 5.73 -18.07
C LYS A 52 2.60 4.30 -18.58
N GLU A 53 3.34 4.05 -19.65
CA GLU A 53 3.42 2.77 -20.32
C GLU A 53 4.65 1.91 -19.96
N GLU A 54 5.57 2.40 -19.12
CA GLU A 54 6.79 1.68 -18.74
C GLU A 54 6.60 0.88 -17.44
N TRP A 55 7.28 -0.26 -17.37
CA TRP A 55 7.34 -1.08 -16.16
C TRP A 55 8.34 -0.48 -15.17
N VAL A 56 7.90 -0.28 -13.94
CA VAL A 56 8.70 0.21 -12.82
C VAL A 56 8.98 -0.95 -11.89
N VAL A 57 10.25 -1.21 -11.60
CA VAL A 57 10.66 -2.23 -10.62
C VAL A 57 10.45 -1.68 -9.21
N LEU A 58 9.80 -2.45 -8.35
CA LEU A 58 9.48 -2.04 -6.98
C LEU A 58 10.46 -2.61 -5.94
N LEU A 59 11.24 -3.65 -6.26
CA LEU A 59 12.27 -4.18 -5.36
C LEU A 59 13.65 -3.63 -5.72
N ASP A 60 14.18 -2.78 -4.85
CA ASP A 60 15.59 -2.41 -4.83
C ASP A 60 16.27 -3.01 -3.57
N LYS A 61 17.60 -2.92 -3.52
CA LYS A 61 18.41 -3.50 -2.43
C LYS A 61 18.03 -3.01 -1.03
N ASP A 62 17.46 -1.80 -0.92
CA ASP A 62 17.18 -1.12 0.34
C ASP A 62 15.67 -1.13 0.67
N LEU A 63 14.85 -1.76 -0.18
CA LEU A 63 13.39 -1.64 -0.15
C LEU A 63 12.94 -0.17 -0.10
N SER A 64 13.63 0.73 -0.80
CA SER A 64 13.48 2.18 -0.63
C SER A 64 12.06 2.70 -0.92
N GLN A 65 11.30 1.97 -1.73
CA GLN A 65 9.92 2.27 -2.12
C GLN A 65 8.87 1.73 -1.13
N TRP A 66 9.30 1.04 -0.08
CA TRP A 66 8.45 0.35 0.88
C TRP A 66 8.67 0.87 2.30
N GLU A 67 7.65 0.69 3.12
CA GLU A 67 7.70 0.71 4.57
C GLU A 67 7.25 -0.66 5.08
N ASN A 68 7.45 -0.94 6.36
CA ASN A 68 6.94 -2.17 6.96
C ASN A 68 6.16 -1.90 8.23
N TYR A 69 5.26 -2.83 8.54
CA TYR A 69 4.59 -2.93 9.83
C TYR A 69 4.68 -4.37 10.31
N LEU A 70 5.03 -4.55 11.58
CA LEU A 70 4.95 -5.85 12.26
C LEU A 70 3.98 -5.73 13.43
N SER A 71 3.08 -6.71 13.53
CA SER A 71 2.07 -6.79 14.59
C SER A 71 2.68 -7.43 15.85
N TYR A 72 1.92 -8.29 16.51
CA TYR A 72 2.32 -9.10 17.65
C TYR A 72 2.91 -10.43 17.19
N LYS A 73 3.66 -11.10 18.08
CA LYS A 73 3.96 -12.52 17.93
C LYS A 73 2.71 -13.33 18.28
N HIS A 74 1.89 -13.59 17.27
CA HIS A 74 0.66 -14.37 17.42
C HIS A 74 0.94 -15.79 17.93
N LYS A 75 -0.01 -16.31 18.68
CA LYS A 75 -0.01 -17.66 19.24
C LYS A 75 -1.22 -18.43 18.75
N ASP A 76 -1.14 -19.75 18.85
CA ASP A 76 -2.31 -20.59 18.65
C ASP A 76 -3.46 -20.12 19.55
N ASN A 77 -4.69 -20.18 19.04
CA ASN A 77 -5.90 -19.70 19.71
C ASN A 77 -5.95 -18.18 19.97
N TYR A 78 -5.22 -17.37 19.20
CA TYR A 78 -5.42 -15.93 19.19
C TYR A 78 -6.92 -15.60 18.96
N ASN A 79 -7.44 -14.69 19.76
CA ASN A 79 -8.87 -14.44 19.90
C ASN A 79 -9.29 -13.05 19.41
N GLY A 80 -8.41 -12.32 18.72
CA GLY A 80 -8.67 -10.98 18.21
C GLY A 80 -8.46 -9.85 19.22
N LYS A 81 -8.21 -10.15 20.51
CA LYS A 81 -7.91 -9.13 21.53
C LYS A 81 -6.45 -8.72 21.47
N ILE A 82 -6.15 -7.49 21.92
CA ILE A 82 -4.77 -7.04 22.09
C ILE A 82 -4.07 -7.99 23.07
N PRO A 83 -2.93 -8.59 22.69
CA PRO A 83 -2.19 -9.45 23.61
C PRO A 83 -1.78 -8.70 24.88
N THR A 84 -1.67 -9.43 25.98
CA THR A 84 -1.25 -8.89 27.28
C THR A 84 0.03 -9.56 27.76
N ASP A 85 0.78 -8.86 28.61
CA ASP A 85 1.92 -9.43 29.32
C ASP A 85 1.49 -10.34 30.49
N ALA A 86 2.45 -10.89 31.22
CA ALA A 86 2.20 -11.78 32.37
C ALA A 86 1.41 -11.11 33.51
N ALA A 87 1.39 -9.77 33.58
CA ALA A 87 0.61 -9.00 34.55
C ALA A 87 -0.79 -8.62 34.01
N GLY A 88 -1.15 -9.06 32.80
CA GLY A 88 -2.43 -8.75 32.17
C GLY A 88 -2.49 -7.36 31.53
N LYS A 89 -1.36 -6.66 31.40
CA LYS A 89 -1.30 -5.35 30.76
C LYS A 89 -1.17 -5.52 29.24
N GLU A 90 -1.96 -4.77 28.48
CA GLU A 90 -1.86 -4.75 27.02
C GLU A 90 -0.45 -4.36 26.55
N ILE A 91 0.07 -5.12 25.59
CA ILE A 91 1.35 -4.82 24.96
C ILE A 91 1.14 -4.06 23.65
N ALA A 92 2.14 -3.28 23.26
CA ALA A 92 2.17 -2.64 21.95
C ALA A 92 2.60 -3.64 20.86
N PRO A 93 2.15 -3.46 19.60
CA PRO A 93 2.70 -4.21 18.47
C PRO A 93 4.17 -3.83 18.28
N VAL A 94 4.91 -4.64 17.51
CA VAL A 94 6.28 -4.27 17.10
C VAL A 94 6.27 -2.90 16.40
N GLY A 95 5.30 -2.69 15.51
CA GLY A 95 4.95 -1.41 14.91
C GLY A 95 5.67 -1.12 13.60
N TYR A 96 5.51 0.11 13.13
CA TYR A 96 6.06 0.58 11.86
C TYR A 96 7.58 0.66 11.86
N ASN A 97 8.20 0.17 10.80
CA ASN A 97 9.63 0.31 10.48
C ASN A 97 10.55 -0.16 11.62
N LYS A 98 10.14 -1.21 12.34
CA LYS A 98 10.83 -1.77 13.52
C LYS A 98 11.19 -3.24 13.35
N ASP A 99 11.52 -3.63 12.12
CA ASP A 99 11.93 -5.01 11.80
C ASP A 99 13.36 -5.34 12.25
N LYS A 100 13.52 -5.59 13.55
CA LYS A 100 14.79 -6.09 14.12
C LYS A 100 15.03 -7.57 13.79
N GLY A 101 13.97 -8.31 13.45
CA GLY A 101 14.01 -9.74 13.19
C GLY A 101 14.42 -10.10 11.76
N GLN A 102 14.57 -9.11 10.88
CA GLN A 102 14.76 -9.31 9.44
C GLN A 102 13.66 -10.21 8.85
N VAL A 103 12.42 -9.95 9.27
CA VAL A 103 11.23 -10.57 8.68
C VAL A 103 11.21 -10.25 7.19
N PHE A 104 11.54 -9.02 6.81
CA PHE A 104 11.65 -8.59 5.43
C PHE A 104 13.13 -8.38 5.09
N LYS A 105 13.66 -9.20 4.18
CA LYS A 105 15.08 -9.16 3.82
C LYS A 105 15.27 -9.30 2.32
N MET A 106 16.01 -8.35 1.73
CA MET A 106 16.52 -8.50 0.37
C MET A 106 17.69 -9.48 0.35
N LEU A 107 17.59 -10.47 -0.52
CA LEU A 107 18.63 -11.44 -0.84
C LEU A 107 19.24 -11.09 -2.19
N ASP A 108 20.56 -11.22 -2.28
CA ASP A 108 21.31 -11.07 -3.52
C ASP A 108 21.51 -12.47 -4.12
N GLU A 109 20.58 -12.88 -4.99
CA GLU A 109 20.62 -14.17 -5.66
C GLU A 109 21.21 -13.99 -7.08
N PRO A 110 21.84 -15.02 -7.67
CA PRO A 110 22.39 -14.93 -9.03
C PRO A 110 21.38 -14.48 -10.10
N GLY A 111 20.09 -14.72 -9.86
CA GLY A 111 18.98 -14.32 -10.74
C GLY A 111 18.42 -12.91 -10.49
N GLY A 112 19.06 -12.12 -9.63
CA GLY A 112 18.62 -10.77 -9.24
C GLY A 112 18.03 -10.70 -7.82
N PRO A 113 17.61 -9.50 -7.38
CA PRO A 113 17.15 -9.26 -6.03
C PRO A 113 15.87 -10.06 -5.72
N VAL A 114 15.88 -10.76 -4.57
CA VAL A 114 14.74 -11.52 -4.06
C VAL A 114 14.35 -10.99 -2.69
N LEU A 115 13.10 -10.59 -2.50
CA LEU A 115 12.57 -10.29 -1.19
C LEU A 115 12.18 -11.60 -0.50
N ARG A 116 12.84 -11.92 0.61
CA ARG A 116 12.38 -12.94 1.55
C ARG A 116 11.51 -12.30 2.62
N ILE A 117 10.31 -12.86 2.80
CA ILE A 117 9.46 -12.61 3.96
C ILE A 117 9.49 -13.87 4.81
N SER A 118 10.00 -13.80 6.04
CA SER A 118 10.17 -14.98 6.89
C SER A 118 8.84 -15.55 7.38
N GLY A 119 7.81 -14.71 7.56
CA GLY A 119 6.54 -15.12 8.15
C GLY A 119 6.55 -15.17 9.69
N GLU A 120 7.71 -15.08 10.36
CA GLU A 120 7.81 -15.34 11.82
C GLU A 120 6.92 -14.40 12.65
N THR A 121 6.81 -13.14 12.23
CA THR A 121 5.90 -12.18 12.84
C THR A 121 4.91 -11.72 11.79
N TYR A 122 3.63 -11.73 12.14
CA TYR A 122 2.57 -11.25 11.27
C TYR A 122 2.83 -9.77 10.95
N GLY A 123 2.70 -9.41 9.68
CA GLY A 123 2.96 -8.05 9.24
C GLY A 123 2.85 -7.89 7.74
N CYS A 124 3.37 -6.78 7.24
CA CYS A 124 3.53 -6.56 5.82
C CYS A 124 4.67 -5.58 5.54
N VAL A 125 5.21 -5.69 4.32
CA VAL A 125 5.75 -4.50 3.64
C VAL A 125 4.62 -3.88 2.86
N PHE A 126 4.61 -2.55 2.78
CA PHE A 126 3.65 -1.81 1.98
C PHE A 126 4.30 -0.64 1.25
N THR A 127 3.77 -0.31 0.06
CA THR A 127 4.34 0.75 -0.77
C THR A 127 4.16 2.11 -0.11
N LYS A 128 5.18 2.97 -0.21
CA LYS A 128 5.06 4.38 0.20
C LYS A 128 4.04 5.10 -0.67
N GLN A 129 4.09 4.87 -1.98
CA GLN A 129 3.16 5.42 -2.95
C GLN A 129 1.82 4.67 -2.97
N SER A 130 0.75 5.42 -3.24
CA SER A 130 -0.57 4.88 -3.59
C SER A 130 -0.72 4.78 -5.11
N TYR A 131 -1.35 3.71 -5.57
CA TYR A 131 -1.63 3.44 -6.98
C TYR A 131 -3.14 3.37 -7.21
N LYS A 132 -3.59 3.75 -8.41
CA LYS A 132 -5.00 3.76 -8.82
C LYS A 132 -5.26 2.77 -9.96
N ASN A 133 -4.78 3.11 -11.15
CA ASN A 133 -4.93 2.31 -12.37
C ASN A 133 -3.57 1.73 -12.75
N TYR A 134 -3.41 0.42 -12.66
CA TYR A 134 -2.13 -0.24 -12.88
C TYR A 134 -2.26 -1.72 -13.20
N HIS A 135 -1.18 -2.25 -13.77
CA HIS A 135 -0.89 -3.67 -13.91
C HIS A 135 0.32 -3.97 -13.04
N LEU A 136 0.10 -4.71 -11.95
CA LEU A 136 1.15 -5.26 -11.10
C LEU A 136 1.46 -6.68 -11.57
N ARG A 137 2.74 -7.00 -11.69
CA ARG A 137 3.23 -8.36 -11.96
C ARG A 137 4.32 -8.68 -10.95
N LEU A 138 4.27 -9.89 -10.40
CA LEU A 138 5.32 -10.41 -9.52
C LEU A 138 5.47 -11.91 -9.66
N GLN A 139 6.59 -12.43 -9.16
CA GLN A 139 6.78 -13.87 -8.99
C GLN A 139 6.87 -14.22 -7.51
N VAL A 140 6.23 -15.32 -7.13
CA VAL A 140 6.19 -15.82 -5.76
C VAL A 140 6.61 -17.29 -5.70
N LYS A 141 7.31 -17.67 -4.63
CA LYS A 141 7.68 -19.04 -4.32
C LYS A 141 7.68 -19.26 -2.81
N TRP A 142 7.19 -20.42 -2.36
CA TRP A 142 7.22 -20.80 -0.95
C TRP A 142 8.62 -21.16 -0.46
N GLY A 143 8.87 -20.84 0.82
CA GLY A 143 9.97 -21.38 1.60
C GLY A 143 9.58 -22.62 2.39
N ALA A 144 10.54 -23.13 3.16
CA ALA A 144 10.36 -24.34 3.95
C ALA A 144 9.77 -24.05 5.34
N ASN A 145 10.00 -22.84 5.86
CA ASN A 145 9.70 -22.52 7.25
C ASN A 145 8.22 -22.15 7.44
N LYS A 146 7.65 -22.65 8.54
CA LYS A 146 6.33 -22.26 9.07
C LYS A 146 6.43 -21.96 10.56
N TYR A 147 5.63 -21.01 11.02
CA TYR A 147 5.64 -20.49 12.38
C TYR A 147 4.26 -20.60 13.03
N GLU A 148 4.17 -20.37 14.34
CA GLU A 148 2.87 -20.21 15.00
C GLU A 148 2.14 -18.98 14.42
N PRO A 149 0.81 -19.05 14.23
CA PRO A 149 -0.12 -20.12 14.59
C PRO A 149 -0.45 -21.10 13.44
N ARG A 150 0.46 -21.27 12.48
CA ARG A 150 0.24 -22.02 11.23
C ARG A 150 1.21 -23.18 11.00
N LYS A 151 1.89 -23.68 12.03
CA LYS A 151 2.86 -24.79 11.92
C LYS A 151 2.31 -26.03 11.20
N THR A 152 1.03 -26.35 11.40
CA THR A 152 0.35 -27.51 10.81
C THR A 152 -0.65 -27.12 9.70
N LYS A 153 -0.77 -25.84 9.37
CA LYS A 153 -1.68 -25.32 8.34
C LYS A 153 -0.94 -25.08 7.02
N LEU A 154 -1.71 -24.79 5.98
CA LEU A 154 -1.20 -24.33 4.68
C LEU A 154 -0.42 -23.02 4.84
N ARG A 155 0.63 -22.86 4.02
CA ARG A 155 1.40 -21.61 3.93
C ARG A 155 0.49 -20.50 3.41
N ASP A 156 0.62 -19.30 3.99
CA ASP A 156 -0.30 -18.19 3.75
C ASP A 156 0.47 -16.87 3.60
N SER A 157 -0.04 -16.00 2.73
CA SER A 157 0.48 -14.68 2.39
C SER A 157 -0.55 -14.02 1.45
N GLY A 158 -0.26 -12.83 0.92
CA GLY A 158 -1.23 -12.16 0.07
C GLY A 158 -0.72 -10.85 -0.49
N ILE A 159 -1.35 -10.45 -1.59
CA ILE A 159 -1.22 -9.11 -2.17
C ILE A 159 -2.46 -8.33 -1.73
N LEU A 160 -2.28 -7.36 -0.84
CA LEU A 160 -3.35 -6.49 -0.40
C LEU A 160 -3.26 -5.19 -1.17
N TYR A 161 -4.36 -4.78 -1.80
CA TYR A 161 -4.33 -3.67 -2.75
C TYR A 161 -5.42 -2.65 -2.49
N HIS A 162 -5.16 -1.44 -2.99
CA HIS A 162 -5.90 -0.23 -2.64
C HIS A 162 -6.01 -0.05 -1.12
N SER A 163 -4.92 -0.34 -0.43
CA SER A 163 -4.84 -0.32 1.02
C SER A 163 -4.88 1.11 1.55
N THR A 164 -5.69 1.36 2.59
CA THR A 164 -5.91 2.68 3.17
C THR A 164 -6.02 2.63 4.70
N GLY A 165 -5.76 3.76 5.35
CA GLY A 165 -5.78 3.86 6.82
C GLY A 165 -4.51 3.34 7.49
N GLU A 166 -4.61 3.03 8.78
CA GLU A 166 -3.51 2.47 9.56
C GLU A 166 -3.44 0.95 9.41
N ALA A 167 -2.25 0.38 9.60
CA ALA A 167 -2.08 -1.06 9.76
C ALA A 167 -2.76 -1.56 11.03
N GLY A 168 -3.23 -2.81 11.00
CA GLY A 168 -3.95 -3.44 12.08
C GLY A 168 -5.43 -3.10 12.16
N ALA A 169 -6.05 -2.81 11.01
CA ALA A 169 -7.48 -2.56 10.89
C ALA A 169 -8.35 -3.82 11.03
N GLU A 170 -7.79 -5.00 10.78
CA GLU A 170 -8.49 -6.28 10.75
C GLU A 170 -8.28 -7.12 12.03
N TYR A 171 -8.89 -8.31 12.07
CA TYR A 171 -8.96 -9.19 13.25
C TYR A 171 -7.59 -9.55 13.86
N TRP A 172 -6.61 -9.86 13.01
CA TRP A 172 -5.22 -10.16 13.37
C TRP A 172 -4.43 -8.91 13.72
N ARG A 173 -5.02 -7.71 13.66
CA ARG A 173 -4.35 -6.44 13.98
C ARG A 173 -3.02 -6.29 13.24
N THR A 174 -3.00 -6.75 11.99
CA THR A 174 -1.79 -6.86 11.20
C THR A 174 -1.81 -5.96 9.98
N TRP A 175 -2.86 -6.03 9.15
CA TRP A 175 -2.86 -5.37 7.85
C TRP A 175 -3.75 -4.13 7.81
N MET A 176 -3.48 -3.25 6.84
CA MET A 176 -4.36 -2.12 6.55
C MET A 176 -5.66 -2.62 5.89
N MET A 177 -6.74 -1.85 5.98
CA MET A 177 -7.96 -2.11 5.21
C MET A 177 -7.65 -2.10 3.70
N SER A 178 -8.11 -3.10 2.97
CA SER A 178 -7.76 -3.31 1.55
C SER A 178 -8.71 -4.28 0.86
N GLN A 179 -8.50 -4.53 -0.43
CA GLN A 179 -8.90 -5.80 -1.06
C GLN A 179 -7.76 -6.81 -0.96
N GLU A 180 -8.06 -8.11 -1.02
CA GLU A 180 -7.05 -9.16 -0.96
C GLU A 180 -7.07 -10.06 -2.20
N PHE A 181 -5.91 -10.20 -2.82
CA PHE A 181 -5.56 -11.30 -3.71
C PHE A 181 -4.72 -12.30 -2.88
N GLN A 182 -5.39 -13.36 -2.47
CA GLN A 182 -4.86 -14.39 -1.58
C GLN A 182 -3.72 -15.17 -2.25
N ILE A 183 -2.65 -15.41 -1.50
CA ILE A 183 -1.54 -16.30 -1.85
C ILE A 183 -1.45 -17.35 -0.74
N MET A 184 -2.32 -18.35 -0.78
CA MET A 184 -2.27 -19.51 0.11
C MET A 184 -1.94 -20.76 -0.72
N GLU A 185 -1.17 -21.69 -0.16
CA GLU A 185 -0.79 -22.94 -0.81
C GLU A 185 -2.03 -23.71 -1.31
N GLY A 186 -2.13 -23.92 -2.63
CA GLY A 186 -3.28 -24.58 -3.26
C GLY A 186 -4.52 -23.68 -3.43
N HIS A 187 -4.41 -22.38 -3.14
CA HIS A 187 -5.48 -21.38 -3.11
C HIS A 187 -5.06 -20.00 -3.67
N MET A 188 -3.96 -19.90 -4.42
CA MET A 188 -3.52 -18.62 -5.00
C MET A 188 -4.57 -18.06 -5.96
N GLY A 189 -5.15 -16.90 -5.67
CA GLY A 189 -6.21 -16.29 -6.49
C GLY A 189 -7.53 -16.09 -5.76
N ASP A 190 -7.72 -16.76 -4.63
CA ASP A 190 -8.88 -16.55 -3.77
C ASP A 190 -8.99 -15.08 -3.33
N TYR A 191 -10.17 -14.67 -2.88
CA TYR A 191 -10.44 -13.32 -2.41
C TYR A 191 -10.96 -13.34 -0.98
N TRP A 192 -10.47 -12.42 -0.15
CA TRP A 192 -11.00 -12.12 1.18
C TRP A 192 -11.31 -10.63 1.33
N CYS A 193 -12.39 -10.32 2.04
CA CYS A 193 -12.63 -8.98 2.56
C CYS A 193 -11.67 -8.68 3.71
N GLN A 194 -10.95 -7.55 3.63
CA GLN A 194 -10.07 -7.06 4.69
C GLN A 194 -10.72 -5.86 5.40
N ALA A 195 -10.96 -6.03 6.70
CA ALA A 195 -11.74 -5.09 7.53
C ALA A 195 -13.15 -4.83 6.97
N SER A 196 -13.48 -3.59 6.60
CA SER A 196 -14.81 -3.22 6.06
C SER A 196 -14.84 -3.11 4.54
N SER A 197 -13.86 -3.69 3.84
CA SER A 197 -13.87 -3.71 2.39
C SER A 197 -15.07 -4.47 1.83
N ALA A 198 -15.50 -4.04 0.65
CA ALA A 198 -16.54 -4.68 -0.12
C ALA A 198 -16.20 -4.62 -1.62
N ILE A 199 -16.65 -5.62 -2.36
CA ILE A 199 -16.43 -5.71 -3.80
C ILE A 199 -17.49 -6.62 -4.43
N ASP A 200 -17.77 -6.49 -5.71
CA ASP A 200 -18.64 -7.42 -6.42
C ASP A 200 -17.80 -8.38 -7.27
N ILE A 201 -18.11 -9.67 -7.24
CA ILE A 201 -17.35 -10.73 -7.93
C ILE A 201 -18.29 -11.55 -8.80
N ARG A 202 -17.85 -11.91 -10.01
CA ARG A 202 -18.56 -12.94 -10.80
C ARG A 202 -18.38 -14.31 -10.17
N SER A 203 -19.44 -14.87 -9.63
CA SER A 203 -19.37 -16.15 -8.93
C SER A 203 -20.72 -16.87 -8.93
N PHE A 204 -20.68 -18.18 -8.77
CA PHE A 204 -21.86 -18.93 -8.35
C PHE A 204 -22.34 -18.44 -6.98
N PRO A 205 -23.66 -18.48 -6.71
CA PRO A 205 -24.18 -18.24 -5.37
C PRO A 205 -23.71 -19.34 -4.40
N SER A 206 -23.68 -19.04 -3.11
CA SER A 206 -23.43 -20.03 -2.07
C SER A 206 -24.63 -20.99 -1.96
N GLU A 207 -24.36 -22.27 -1.73
CA GLU A 207 -25.40 -23.26 -1.41
C GLU A 207 -25.12 -23.86 -0.02
N GLY A 208 -25.96 -23.52 0.96
CA GLY A 208 -25.78 -23.97 2.33
C GLY A 208 -24.44 -23.51 2.93
N VAL A 209 -23.55 -24.46 3.20
CA VAL A 209 -22.21 -24.22 3.76
C VAL A 209 -21.12 -24.05 2.69
N MET A 210 -21.48 -24.14 1.41
CA MET A 210 -20.52 -24.05 0.31
C MET A 210 -20.14 -22.59 0.05
N ASN A 211 -18.83 -22.34 0.01
CA ASN A 211 -18.29 -21.06 -0.40
C ASN A 211 -18.65 -20.76 -1.87
N ARG A 212 -18.80 -19.47 -2.17
CA ARG A 212 -18.97 -19.00 -3.55
C ARG A 212 -17.71 -19.28 -4.36
N VAL A 213 -17.90 -19.78 -5.58
CA VAL A 213 -16.81 -20.09 -6.51
C VAL A 213 -16.86 -19.12 -7.68
N ALA A 214 -15.73 -18.48 -7.97
CA ALA A 214 -15.59 -17.53 -9.05
C ALA A 214 -15.76 -18.22 -10.41
N ASP A 215 -16.47 -17.56 -11.32
CA ASP A 215 -16.64 -18.02 -12.70
C ASP A 215 -17.03 -16.82 -13.57
N GLU A 216 -16.33 -16.64 -14.70
CA GLU A 216 -16.51 -15.46 -15.57
C GLU A 216 -17.89 -15.39 -16.25
N SER A 217 -18.61 -16.50 -16.34
CA SER A 217 -19.96 -16.56 -16.93
C SER A 217 -21.06 -16.09 -15.98
N GLN A 218 -20.75 -16.01 -14.68
CA GLN A 218 -21.74 -15.74 -13.64
C GLN A 218 -21.99 -14.23 -13.47
N PRO A 219 -23.17 -13.84 -12.94
CA PRO A 219 -23.43 -12.45 -12.57
C PRO A 219 -22.52 -12.00 -11.42
N PHE A 220 -22.34 -10.69 -11.30
CA PHE A 220 -21.66 -10.09 -10.15
C PHE A 220 -22.54 -10.18 -8.90
N GLY A 221 -21.98 -10.72 -7.80
CA GLY A 221 -22.57 -10.67 -6.47
C GLY A 221 -21.67 -9.94 -5.49
N THR A 222 -22.27 -9.27 -4.49
CA THR A 222 -21.53 -8.47 -3.51
C THR A 222 -20.91 -9.33 -2.42
N PHE A 223 -19.65 -9.02 -2.11
CA PHE A 223 -18.88 -9.55 -1.00
C PHE A 223 -18.56 -8.42 -0.02
N LYS A 224 -18.80 -8.65 1.27
CA LYS A 224 -18.53 -7.71 2.37
C LYS A 224 -18.50 -8.44 3.72
N SER A 225 -17.85 -7.84 4.71
CA SER A 225 -17.90 -8.31 6.10
C SER A 225 -19.34 -8.42 6.62
N GLY A 226 -19.63 -9.50 7.37
CA GLY A 226 -20.96 -9.82 7.87
C GLY A 226 -21.91 -10.48 6.85
N SER A 227 -21.43 -10.78 5.64
CA SER A 227 -22.14 -11.52 4.58
C SER A 227 -21.14 -12.43 3.86
N ASP A 228 -21.30 -12.71 2.57
CA ASP A 228 -20.28 -13.38 1.75
C ASP A 228 -18.98 -12.55 1.82
N TYR A 229 -17.91 -13.09 2.42
CA TYR A 229 -16.66 -12.34 2.66
C TYR A 229 -15.42 -13.06 2.10
N PHE A 230 -15.65 -14.22 1.48
CA PHE A 230 -14.64 -15.05 0.84
C PHE A 230 -15.19 -15.59 -0.47
N CYS A 231 -14.37 -15.56 -1.52
CA CYS A 231 -14.65 -16.24 -2.79
C CYS A 231 -13.49 -17.15 -3.16
N MET A 232 -13.80 -18.42 -3.42
CA MET A 232 -12.85 -19.37 -3.97
C MET A 232 -12.64 -19.07 -5.46
N ARG A 233 -11.39 -19.10 -5.90
CA ARG A 233 -11.00 -18.90 -7.30
C ARG A 233 -11.59 -19.94 -8.25
N SER A 234 -11.64 -19.61 -9.54
CA SER A 234 -12.23 -20.48 -10.57
C SER A 234 -11.44 -21.77 -10.86
N GLY A 235 -10.13 -21.79 -10.56
CA GLY A 235 -9.29 -22.97 -10.79
C GLY A 235 -7.90 -22.85 -10.17
N ASN A 236 -7.25 -24.00 -9.96
CA ASN A 236 -5.87 -24.06 -9.49
C ASN A 236 -4.91 -24.06 -10.68
N PHE A 237 -4.17 -22.97 -10.84
CA PHE A 237 -3.14 -22.82 -11.85
C PHE A 237 -1.75 -22.65 -11.25
N GLU A 238 -1.56 -23.05 -9.99
CA GLU A 238 -0.26 -23.06 -9.34
C GLU A 238 0.66 -24.10 -9.96
N LYS A 239 1.95 -23.78 -10.02
CA LYS A 239 3.00 -24.73 -10.35
C LYS A 239 3.34 -25.58 -9.12
N PRO A 240 3.98 -26.75 -9.33
CA PRO A 240 4.45 -27.60 -8.24
C PRO A 240 5.33 -26.85 -7.21
N ASP A 241 5.44 -27.45 -6.02
CA ASP A 241 6.26 -26.92 -4.94
C ASP A 241 7.69 -26.60 -5.38
N ASN A 242 8.22 -25.49 -4.86
CA ASN A 242 9.53 -24.90 -5.18
C ASN A 242 9.67 -24.26 -6.56
N GLU A 243 8.61 -24.18 -7.36
CA GLU A 243 8.60 -23.38 -8.59
C GLU A 243 8.09 -21.96 -8.35
N TRP A 244 8.52 -21.05 -9.23
CA TRP A 244 8.05 -19.66 -9.24
C TRP A 244 6.71 -19.55 -9.97
N ASN A 245 5.68 -19.15 -9.23
CA ASN A 245 4.39 -18.74 -9.76
C ASN A 245 4.44 -17.27 -10.16
N THR A 246 3.90 -16.92 -11.33
CA THR A 246 3.72 -15.52 -11.74
C THR A 246 2.30 -15.10 -11.39
N LEU A 247 2.17 -14.04 -10.61
CA LEU A 247 0.89 -13.45 -10.26
C LEU A 247 0.78 -12.07 -10.89
N GLU A 248 -0.40 -11.76 -11.41
CA GLU A 248 -0.69 -10.44 -11.98
C GLU A 248 -2.00 -9.91 -11.41
N LEU A 249 -1.97 -8.64 -11.02
CA LEU A 249 -3.13 -7.89 -10.55
C LEU A 249 -3.32 -6.71 -11.48
N ILE A 250 -4.48 -6.65 -12.12
CA ILE A 250 -4.89 -5.51 -12.93
C ILE A 250 -5.94 -4.74 -12.14
N CYS A 251 -5.75 -3.44 -11.99
CA CYS A 251 -6.70 -2.53 -11.37
C CYS A 251 -7.01 -1.38 -12.33
N PHE A 252 -8.29 -1.13 -12.59
CA PHE A 252 -8.72 0.00 -13.41
C PHE A 252 -10.11 0.49 -12.96
N GLU A 253 -10.20 1.73 -12.47
CA GLU A 253 -11.48 2.39 -12.15
C GLU A 253 -12.44 1.57 -11.26
N GLY A 254 -11.89 0.86 -10.26
CA GLY A 254 -12.67 0.04 -9.33
C GLY A 254 -12.97 -1.38 -9.82
N GLN A 255 -12.51 -1.74 -11.01
CA GLN A 255 -12.41 -3.11 -11.52
C GLN A 255 -11.05 -3.70 -11.15
N SER A 256 -11.02 -5.01 -10.90
CA SER A 256 -9.78 -5.76 -10.77
C SER A 256 -9.85 -7.18 -11.30
N LEU A 257 -8.69 -7.72 -11.70
CA LEU A 257 -8.51 -9.11 -12.11
C LEU A 257 -7.38 -9.73 -11.28
N HIS A 258 -7.62 -10.91 -10.73
CA HIS A 258 -6.55 -11.75 -10.19
C HIS A 258 -6.15 -12.77 -11.26
N ILE A 259 -4.86 -12.83 -11.56
CA ILE A 259 -4.32 -13.68 -12.62
C ILE A 259 -3.19 -14.52 -12.04
N VAL A 260 -3.26 -15.83 -12.26
CA VAL A 260 -2.29 -16.82 -11.77
C VAL A 260 -1.73 -17.56 -12.97
N ASN A 261 -0.41 -17.44 -13.20
CA ASN A 261 0.29 -18.05 -14.33
C ASN A 261 -0.40 -17.83 -15.69
N GLY A 262 -0.93 -16.63 -15.92
CA GLY A 262 -1.60 -16.24 -17.17
C GLY A 262 -3.09 -16.58 -17.24
N HIS A 263 -3.66 -17.23 -16.22
CA HIS A 263 -5.09 -17.54 -16.15
C HIS A 263 -5.82 -16.52 -15.28
N VAL A 264 -6.87 -15.88 -15.80
CA VAL A 264 -7.78 -15.04 -15.00
C VAL A 264 -8.60 -15.96 -14.10
N VAL A 265 -8.46 -15.80 -12.80
CA VAL A 265 -9.13 -16.67 -11.80
C VAL A 265 -10.16 -15.96 -10.94
N MET A 266 -10.18 -14.62 -10.99
CA MET A 266 -11.11 -13.80 -10.24
C MET A 266 -11.42 -12.52 -11.04
N VAL A 267 -12.70 -12.19 -11.21
CA VAL A 267 -13.18 -10.99 -11.90
C VAL A 267 -13.99 -10.15 -10.91
N LEU A 268 -13.48 -8.96 -10.56
CA LEU A 268 -14.04 -8.13 -9.50
C LEU A 268 -14.35 -6.72 -9.98
N LYS A 269 -15.43 -6.10 -9.50
CA LYS A 269 -15.78 -4.70 -9.79
C LYS A 269 -16.39 -4.00 -8.59
N ASN A 270 -16.60 -2.68 -8.71
CA ASN A 270 -17.20 -1.85 -7.67
C ASN A 270 -16.45 -1.95 -6.33
N SER A 271 -15.12 -1.93 -6.37
CA SER A 271 -14.28 -1.92 -5.16
C SER A 271 -14.63 -0.72 -4.27
N ARG A 272 -14.92 -0.99 -2.99
CA ARG A 272 -15.36 0.01 -2.01
C ARG A 272 -15.06 -0.43 -0.58
N TYR A 273 -15.26 0.47 0.38
CA TYR A 273 -15.32 0.13 1.80
C TYR A 273 -16.58 0.72 2.42
N ILE A 274 -17.05 0.13 3.50
CA ILE A 274 -18.26 0.55 4.20
C ILE A 274 -17.86 1.26 5.49
N LYS A 275 -18.29 2.52 5.63
CA LYS A 275 -18.10 3.29 6.87
C LYS A 275 -19.09 2.85 7.96
N PRO A 276 -18.81 3.16 9.24
CA PRO A 276 -19.82 3.11 10.28
C PRO A 276 -21.07 3.91 9.85
N GLY A 277 -22.24 3.27 9.88
CA GLY A 277 -23.50 3.86 9.38
C GLY A 277 -23.91 3.40 7.98
N GLY A 278 -23.09 2.61 7.28
CA GLY A 278 -23.48 1.93 6.04
C GLY A 278 -23.21 2.70 4.75
N GLU A 279 -22.57 3.88 4.83
CA GLU A 279 -22.12 4.61 3.63
C GLU A 279 -21.02 3.82 2.90
N GLU A 280 -21.25 3.52 1.62
CA GLU A 280 -20.26 2.89 0.75
C GLU A 280 -19.38 3.95 0.09
N VAL A 281 -18.06 3.82 0.22
CA VAL A 281 -17.09 4.75 -0.35
C VAL A 281 -16.22 4.03 -1.38
N PRO A 282 -16.10 4.54 -2.62
CA PRO A 282 -15.25 3.91 -3.63
C PRO A 282 -13.79 3.75 -3.17
N MET A 283 -13.24 2.55 -3.33
CA MET A 283 -11.87 2.19 -2.99
C MET A 283 -11.09 1.87 -4.27
N THR A 284 -10.78 2.92 -5.03
CA THR A 284 -10.18 2.83 -6.37
C THR A 284 -8.68 3.14 -6.39
N SER A 285 -8.10 3.53 -5.26
CA SER A 285 -6.66 3.77 -5.12
C SER A 285 -6.17 3.51 -3.71
N GLY A 286 -4.92 3.13 -3.56
CA GLY A 286 -4.26 2.97 -2.27
C GLY A 286 -2.92 2.27 -2.38
N LYS A 287 -2.34 1.90 -1.25
CA LYS A 287 -1.04 1.21 -1.18
C LYS A 287 -1.19 -0.26 -1.55
N ILE A 288 -0.07 -0.88 -1.93
CA ILE A 288 0.05 -2.33 -2.13
C ILE A 288 0.81 -2.89 -0.93
N GLN A 289 0.33 -3.98 -0.33
CA GLN A 289 1.00 -4.70 0.75
C GLN A 289 1.34 -6.13 0.31
N LEU A 290 2.48 -6.65 0.77
CA LEU A 290 2.81 -8.07 0.71
C LEU A 290 2.85 -8.62 2.13
N GLN A 291 2.03 -9.62 2.42
CA GLN A 291 1.85 -10.13 3.78
C GLN A 291 3.01 -11.01 4.26
N SER A 292 3.29 -10.90 5.55
CA SER A 292 3.99 -11.88 6.37
C SER A 292 2.94 -12.61 7.21
N GLU A 293 2.72 -13.90 7.00
CA GLU A 293 1.71 -14.69 7.73
C GLU A 293 2.18 -16.12 8.06
N ALA A 294 3.06 -16.26 9.06
CA ALA A 294 3.51 -17.54 9.61
C ALA A 294 4.07 -18.56 8.60
N ALA A 295 4.41 -18.16 7.39
CA ALA A 295 5.11 -18.97 6.41
C ALA A 295 6.17 -18.15 5.69
N GLU A 296 7.30 -18.77 5.40
CA GLU A 296 8.34 -18.15 4.60
C GLU A 296 7.93 -18.12 3.13
N VAL A 297 8.09 -16.96 2.51
CA VAL A 297 7.74 -16.72 1.12
C VAL A 297 8.78 -15.81 0.46
N PHE A 298 9.04 -16.06 -0.81
CA PHE A 298 10.00 -15.31 -1.61
C PHE A 298 9.27 -14.61 -2.75
N TYR A 299 9.64 -13.35 -2.99
CA TYR A 299 9.13 -12.53 -4.07
C TYR A 299 10.27 -12.01 -4.94
N ARG A 300 10.06 -11.97 -6.26
CA ARG A 300 10.98 -11.34 -7.21
C ARG A 300 10.22 -10.78 -8.42
N ASP A 301 10.91 -10.00 -9.25
CA ASP A 301 10.33 -9.34 -10.44
C ASP A 301 9.02 -8.61 -10.10
N VAL A 302 8.96 -7.98 -8.92
CA VAL A 302 7.80 -7.17 -8.51
C VAL A 302 7.89 -5.86 -9.26
N ARG A 303 6.98 -5.68 -10.21
CA ARG A 303 6.96 -4.53 -11.09
C ARG A 303 5.55 -4.05 -11.35
N ILE A 304 5.41 -2.76 -11.59
CA ILE A 304 4.13 -2.11 -11.80
C ILE A 304 4.19 -1.25 -13.05
N LYS A 305 3.11 -1.26 -13.83
CA LYS A 305 2.91 -0.41 -14.99
C LYS A 305 1.62 0.37 -14.80
N GLN A 306 1.64 1.68 -14.98
CA GLN A 306 0.40 2.48 -14.90
C GLN A 306 -0.49 2.16 -16.09
N LEU A 307 -1.80 2.31 -15.91
CA LEU A 307 -2.77 2.06 -16.98
C LEU A 307 -3.53 3.33 -17.33
N SER A 308 -3.50 3.67 -18.61
CA SER A 308 -4.34 4.72 -19.21
C SER A 308 -5.73 4.21 -19.58
N ALA A 309 -5.85 2.90 -19.87
CA ALA A 309 -7.09 2.19 -20.15
C ALA A 309 -7.00 0.73 -19.65
N LEU A 310 -8.14 0.07 -19.46
CA LEU A 310 -8.17 -1.38 -19.27
C LEU A 310 -7.68 -2.07 -20.55
N PRO A 311 -6.66 -2.97 -20.51
CA PRO A 311 -6.14 -3.60 -21.71
C PRO A 311 -7.23 -4.36 -22.48
N ALA A 312 -7.25 -4.23 -23.81
CA ALA A 312 -8.35 -4.68 -24.66
C ALA A 312 -8.73 -6.16 -24.46
N GLN A 313 -7.74 -7.03 -24.30
CA GLN A 313 -7.94 -8.47 -24.05
C GLN A 313 -8.73 -8.79 -22.78
N TYR A 314 -8.78 -7.86 -21.82
CA TYR A 314 -9.46 -8.01 -20.54
C TYR A 314 -10.82 -7.32 -20.47
N GLN A 315 -11.20 -6.50 -21.45
CA GLN A 315 -12.47 -5.77 -21.42
C GLN A 315 -13.68 -6.72 -21.42
N LYS A 316 -13.57 -7.87 -22.11
CA LYS A 316 -14.62 -8.89 -22.19
C LYS A 316 -15.11 -9.42 -20.84
N TYR A 317 -14.28 -9.38 -19.79
CA TYR A 317 -14.63 -9.90 -18.47
C TYR A 317 -15.67 -9.03 -17.74
N PHE A 318 -15.81 -7.76 -18.15
CA PHE A 318 -16.65 -6.78 -17.48
C PHE A 318 -17.91 -6.39 -18.25
N LEU A 319 -18.17 -7.06 -19.38
CA LEU A 319 -19.35 -6.84 -20.23
C LEU A 319 -20.64 -7.40 -19.64
#